data_AF-A0A6S7J5K3-F1
#
_entry.id   AF-A0A6S7J5K3-F1
#
_cell.length_a   1.000
_cell.length_b   1.000
_cell.length_c   1.000
_cell.angle_alpha   90.00
_cell.angle_beta   90.00
_cell.angle_gamma   90.00
#
_symmetry.space_group_name_H-M   'P 1'
#
loop_
_entity.id
_entity.type
_entity.pdbx_description
1 polymer ?
#
loop_
_entity_poly.entity_id
_entity_poly.type
_entity_poly.pdbx_seq_one_letter_code
_entity_poly.pdbx_strand_id
1 'polypeptide(L)'
;MSEKEHKQELTTLKDDIMSEIDLKPLHPKNKLLLYSRYLLSKLSWHFTVTTLSKTWVSENMDSVVNKYVRKWLEIPISGTLSNVYLTSNKFGLNIYPPSIKFVQCQTVARNALKTSPNHSIKDLWKTTTESKNIQYDVYTSTKEVLKTFTSGQEDKLQNHLILQGSFFSKYKRNHDLNNTIVWLENKLKSTEASNESLSETIMRINSVKLLKSKQCGILPFLNRTKECDQINNDRIEVESPVHDNTKDVCLKPNDNKPEDSNEENERVSQPMAANIQASHE
;
A
#
# COMPACT_ATOMS: atom_id res chain seq x y z
N MET A 1 -12.78 -14.37 -23.71
CA MET A 1 -13.16 -14.41 -22.28
C MET A 1 -13.72 -13.05 -21.91
N SER A 2 -14.93 -13.03 -21.36
CA SER A 2 -15.59 -11.83 -20.86
C SER A 2 -14.88 -11.30 -19.61
N GLU A 3 -14.94 -9.98 -19.36
CA GLU A 3 -14.42 -9.38 -18.12
C GLU A 3 -15.06 -10.02 -16.87
N LYS A 4 -16.34 -10.42 -16.95
CA LYS A 4 -17.07 -11.08 -15.86
C LYS A 4 -16.50 -12.46 -15.57
N GLU A 5 -16.22 -13.24 -16.60
CA GLU A 5 -15.62 -14.58 -16.47
C GLU A 5 -14.25 -14.49 -15.82
N HIS A 6 -13.44 -13.51 -16.23
CA HIS A 6 -12.12 -13.31 -15.66
C HIS A 6 -12.15 -12.91 -14.17
N LYS A 7 -13.08 -12.03 -13.79
CA LYS A 7 -13.28 -11.65 -12.38
C LYS A 7 -13.69 -12.85 -11.52
N GLN A 8 -14.54 -13.73 -12.06
CA GLN A 8 -14.96 -14.94 -11.39
C GLN A 8 -13.79 -15.91 -11.22
N GLU A 9 -13.06 -16.20 -12.30
CA GLU A 9 -11.88 -17.07 -12.27
C GLU A 9 -10.85 -16.58 -11.24
N LEU A 10 -10.58 -15.27 -11.23
CA LEU A 10 -9.62 -14.67 -10.31
C LEU A 10 -10.05 -14.79 -8.85
N THR A 11 -11.36 -14.68 -8.60
CA THR A 11 -11.93 -14.82 -7.25
C THR A 11 -11.83 -16.26 -6.77
N THR A 12 -12.23 -17.22 -7.61
CA THR A 12 -12.10 -18.66 -7.32
C THR A 12 -10.65 -19.05 -7.08
N LEU A 13 -9.73 -18.67 -7.98
CA LEU A 13 -8.30 -18.97 -7.86
C LEU A 13 -7.71 -18.45 -6.54
N LYS A 14 -8.07 -17.21 -6.14
CA LYS A 14 -7.62 -16.62 -4.88
C LYS A 14 -8.17 -17.40 -3.68
N ASP A 15 -9.46 -17.70 -3.68
CA ASP A 15 -10.11 -18.38 -2.54
C ASP A 15 -9.58 -19.81 -2.37
N ASP A 16 -9.39 -20.54 -3.47
CA ASP A 16 -8.81 -21.88 -3.48
C ASP A 16 -7.38 -21.88 -2.92
N ILE A 17 -6.50 -21.02 -3.43
CA ILE A 17 -5.10 -20.95 -2.95
C ILE A 17 -5.02 -20.49 -1.49
N MET A 18 -5.82 -19.48 -1.10
CA MET A 18 -5.80 -18.97 0.27
C MET A 18 -6.30 -19.99 1.28
N SER A 19 -7.36 -20.73 0.95
CA SER A 19 -7.86 -21.83 1.79
C SER A 19 -6.85 -22.97 1.88
N GLU A 20 -6.17 -23.31 0.78
CA GLU A 20 -5.13 -24.33 0.78
C GLU A 20 -3.94 -23.94 1.69
N ILE A 21 -3.47 -22.69 1.62
CA ILE A 21 -2.38 -22.19 2.48
C ILE A 21 -2.82 -22.21 3.95
N ASP A 22 -4.07 -21.86 4.24
CA ASP A 22 -4.61 -21.79 5.59
C ASP A 22 -4.68 -23.18 6.26
N LEU A 23 -5.10 -24.21 5.51
CA LEU A 23 -5.23 -25.59 6.00
C LEU A 23 -3.90 -26.25 6.36
N LYS A 24 -2.79 -25.83 5.75
CA LYS A 24 -1.47 -26.43 6.03
C LYS A 24 -1.00 -26.06 7.45
N PRO A 25 -0.43 -27.01 8.23
CA PRO A 25 0.09 -26.78 9.59
C PRO A 25 1.46 -26.08 9.54
N LEU A 26 1.50 -24.89 8.96
CA LEU A 26 2.72 -24.09 8.79
C LEU A 26 2.75 -22.95 9.79
N HIS A 27 3.95 -22.56 10.21
CA HIS A 27 4.17 -21.34 10.97
C HIS A 27 3.62 -20.11 10.21
N PRO A 28 2.98 -19.13 10.87
CA PRO A 28 2.39 -17.95 10.22
C PRO A 28 3.33 -17.23 9.24
N LYS A 29 4.59 -17.04 9.62
CA LYS A 29 5.63 -16.45 8.76
C LYS A 29 5.80 -17.20 7.42
N ASN A 30 5.74 -18.53 7.45
CA ASN A 30 5.87 -19.35 6.24
C ASN A 30 4.60 -19.27 5.38
N LYS A 31 3.40 -19.19 5.98
CA LYS A 31 2.16 -18.93 5.25
C LYS A 31 2.21 -17.60 4.49
N LEU A 32 2.76 -16.57 5.13
CA LEU A 32 2.95 -15.26 4.52
C LEU A 32 3.97 -15.28 3.37
N LEU A 33 5.05 -16.06 3.51
CA LEU A 33 6.00 -16.27 2.42
C LEU A 33 5.37 -17.01 1.24
N LEU A 34 4.55 -18.04 1.50
CA LEU A 34 3.79 -18.74 0.45
C LEU A 34 2.81 -17.80 -0.24
N TYR A 35 2.07 -16.99 0.50
CA TYR A 35 1.21 -15.95 -0.06
C TYR A 35 1.99 -15.03 -1.00
N SER A 36 3.11 -14.48 -0.54
CA SER A 36 3.90 -13.49 -1.30
C SER A 36 4.54 -14.11 -2.55
N ARG A 37 5.04 -15.35 -2.46
CA ARG A 37 5.76 -16.00 -3.56
C ARG A 37 4.85 -16.77 -4.52
N TYR A 38 3.81 -17.43 -4.02
CA TYR A 38 2.95 -18.30 -4.81
C TYR A 38 1.69 -17.57 -5.30
N LEU A 39 0.86 -17.06 -4.39
CA LEU A 39 -0.41 -16.43 -4.77
C LEU A 39 -0.16 -15.19 -5.63
N LEU A 40 0.67 -14.25 -5.18
CA LEU A 40 0.90 -13.01 -5.93
C LEU A 40 1.49 -13.29 -7.31
N SER A 41 2.33 -14.33 -7.46
CA SER A 41 2.88 -14.73 -8.76
C SER A 41 1.79 -15.26 -9.70
N LYS A 42 0.87 -16.09 -9.19
CA LYS A 42 -0.29 -16.57 -9.96
C LYS A 42 -1.20 -15.41 -10.40
N LEU A 43 -1.49 -14.47 -9.49
CA LEU A 43 -2.32 -13.30 -9.79
C LEU A 43 -1.64 -12.32 -10.76
N SER A 44 -0.30 -12.27 -10.81
CA SER A 44 0.44 -11.28 -11.61
C SER A 44 0.11 -11.36 -13.10
N TRP A 45 -0.10 -12.57 -13.63
CA TRP A 45 -0.45 -12.74 -15.03
C TRP A 45 -1.83 -12.16 -15.34
N HIS A 46 -2.84 -12.51 -14.53
CA HIS A 46 -4.20 -11.97 -14.63
C HIS A 46 -4.21 -10.44 -14.53
N PHE A 47 -3.45 -9.89 -13.58
CA PHE A 47 -3.29 -8.45 -13.39
C PHE A 47 -2.63 -7.73 -14.57
N THR A 48 -1.85 -8.43 -15.39
CA THR A 48 -1.18 -7.83 -16.55
C THR A 48 -2.08 -7.82 -17.77
N VAL A 49 -2.85 -8.90 -17.97
CA VAL A 49 -3.65 -9.10 -19.19
C VAL A 49 -5.01 -8.39 -19.14
N THR A 50 -5.53 -8.10 -17.94
CA THR A 50 -6.92 -7.62 -17.80
C THR A 50 -7.07 -6.17 -17.38
N THR A 51 -8.18 -5.59 -17.82
CA THR A 51 -8.59 -4.22 -17.55
C THR A 51 -9.43 -4.18 -16.26
N LEU A 52 -8.82 -4.49 -15.12
CA LEU A 52 -9.47 -4.39 -13.82
C LEU A 52 -9.31 -2.97 -13.24
N SER A 53 -10.27 -2.53 -12.43
CA SER A 53 -10.10 -1.30 -11.66
C SER A 53 -9.35 -1.58 -10.35
N LYS A 54 -8.51 -0.63 -9.93
CA LYS A 54 -7.79 -0.71 -8.66
C LYS A 54 -8.75 -0.85 -7.46
N THR A 55 -9.90 -0.17 -7.52
CA THR A 55 -10.94 -0.25 -6.48
C THR A 55 -11.49 -1.66 -6.37
N TRP A 56 -11.82 -2.31 -7.49
CA TRP A 56 -12.33 -3.67 -7.49
C TRP A 56 -11.31 -4.66 -6.88
N VAL A 57 -10.02 -4.53 -7.23
CA VAL A 57 -8.96 -5.36 -6.65
C VAL A 57 -8.85 -5.13 -5.14
N SER A 58 -8.88 -3.87 -4.69
CA SER A 58 -8.82 -3.53 -3.26
C SER A 58 -10.01 -4.07 -2.48
N GLU A 59 -11.22 -4.06 -3.05
CA GLU A 59 -12.44 -4.49 -2.36
C GLU A 59 -12.58 -6.01 -2.31
N ASN A 60 -12.22 -6.71 -3.40
CA ASN A 60 -12.48 -8.15 -3.55
C ASN A 60 -11.27 -9.03 -3.22
N MET A 61 -10.05 -8.53 -3.46
CA MET A 61 -8.82 -9.29 -3.27
C MET A 61 -8.20 -8.96 -1.91
N ASP A 62 -7.94 -7.68 -1.65
CA ASP A 62 -7.27 -7.28 -0.41
C ASP A 62 -8.11 -7.63 0.82
N SER A 63 -9.44 -7.51 0.76
CA SER A 63 -10.33 -7.84 1.89
C SER A 63 -10.18 -9.29 2.35
N VAL A 64 -10.16 -10.24 1.41
CA VAL A 64 -9.99 -11.67 1.71
C VAL A 64 -8.59 -11.95 2.22
N VAL A 65 -7.56 -11.42 1.55
CA VAL A 65 -6.16 -11.58 1.99
C VAL A 65 -5.98 -11.01 3.40
N ASN A 66 -6.51 -9.82 3.68
CA ASN A 66 -6.45 -9.17 4.99
C ASN A 66 -7.10 -10.03 6.08
N LYS A 67 -8.21 -10.71 5.78
CA LYS A 67 -8.86 -11.64 6.71
C LYS A 67 -7.94 -12.79 7.09
N TYR A 68 -7.29 -13.43 6.12
CA TYR A 68 -6.36 -14.52 6.38
C TYR A 68 -5.06 -14.06 7.04
N VAL A 69 -4.49 -12.93 6.61
CA VAL A 69 -3.28 -12.36 7.22
C VAL A 69 -3.53 -12.04 8.70
N ARG A 70 -4.68 -11.45 9.04
CA ARG A 70 -5.09 -11.22 10.44
C ARG A 70 -5.22 -12.53 11.21
N LYS A 71 -5.86 -13.54 10.61
CA LYS A 71 -6.01 -14.88 11.22
C LYS A 71 -4.65 -15.52 11.51
N TRP A 72 -3.72 -15.49 10.56
CA TRP A 72 -2.40 -16.11 10.71
C TRP A 72 -1.53 -15.39 11.74
N LEU A 73 -1.60 -14.07 11.79
CA LEU A 73 -0.80 -13.24 12.71
C LEU A 73 -1.50 -13.00 14.05
N GLU A 74 -2.69 -13.56 14.27
CA GLU A 74 -3.51 -13.35 15.47
C GLU A 74 -3.78 -11.87 15.76
N ILE A 75 -3.86 -11.04 14.72
CA ILE A 75 -4.11 -9.60 14.85
C ILE A 75 -5.62 -9.41 15.06
N PRO A 76 -6.05 -8.71 16.12
CA PRO A 76 -7.47 -8.45 16.35
C PRO A 76 -8.07 -7.63 15.20
N ILE A 77 -9.39 -7.69 15.04
CA ILE A 77 -10.11 -6.97 13.97
C ILE A 77 -9.85 -5.45 14.06
N SER A 78 -9.72 -4.92 15.28
CA SER A 78 -9.37 -3.51 15.55
C SER A 78 -7.90 -3.16 15.27
N GLY A 79 -7.03 -4.16 15.11
CA GLY A 79 -5.60 -3.94 14.84
C GLY A 79 -5.35 -3.34 13.46
N THR A 80 -4.30 -2.53 13.33
CA THR A 80 -3.92 -1.90 12.08
C THR A 80 -2.96 -2.81 11.30
N LEU A 81 -3.31 -3.16 10.05
CA LEU A 81 -2.44 -3.95 9.17
C LEU A 81 -1.29 -3.14 8.54
N SER A 82 -1.28 -1.80 8.67
CA SER A 82 -0.21 -0.96 8.12
C SER A 82 1.18 -1.39 8.59
N ASN A 83 1.32 -1.87 9.84
CA ASN A 83 2.59 -2.35 10.37
C ASN A 83 3.10 -3.60 9.63
N VAL A 84 2.20 -4.48 9.20
CA VAL A 84 2.53 -5.71 8.47
C VAL A 84 3.18 -5.39 7.12
N TYR A 85 2.75 -4.29 6.50
CA TYR A 85 3.21 -3.84 5.19
C TYR A 85 4.53 -3.06 5.22
N LEU A 86 5.02 -2.67 6.40
CA LEU A 86 6.30 -1.99 6.53
C LEU A 86 7.47 -2.94 6.27
N THR A 87 8.65 -2.37 6.01
CA THR A 87 9.87 -3.14 5.87
C THR A 87 10.35 -3.71 7.21
N SER A 88 11.18 -4.76 7.17
CA SER A 88 11.75 -5.39 8.36
C SER A 88 12.54 -4.41 9.23
N ASN A 89 13.20 -3.41 8.62
CA ASN A 89 13.95 -2.39 9.32
C ASN A 89 13.06 -1.47 10.18
N LYS A 90 11.75 -1.44 9.89
CA LYS A 90 10.72 -0.71 10.64
C LYS A 90 9.77 -1.65 11.36
N PHE A 91 10.27 -2.82 11.78
CA PHE A 91 9.52 -3.86 12.50
C PHE A 91 8.31 -4.43 11.73
N GLY A 92 8.27 -4.25 10.40
CA GLY A 92 7.24 -4.84 9.56
C GLY A 92 7.61 -6.20 8.99
N LEU A 93 6.69 -6.80 8.22
CA LEU A 93 6.88 -8.13 7.62
C LEU A 93 7.19 -8.07 6.11
N ASN A 94 7.24 -6.86 5.54
CA ASN A 94 7.51 -6.60 4.12
C ASN A 94 6.59 -7.38 3.17
N ILE A 95 5.30 -7.38 3.48
CA ILE A 95 4.27 -8.05 2.69
C ILE A 95 3.51 -7.00 1.89
N TYR A 96 3.10 -7.34 0.67
CA TYR A 96 2.34 -6.43 -0.17
C TYR A 96 0.93 -6.98 -0.39
N PRO A 97 -0.12 -6.12 -0.34
CA PRO A 97 -1.47 -6.53 -0.69
C PRO A 97 -1.60 -6.71 -2.22
N PRO A 98 -2.59 -7.51 -2.69
CA PRO A 98 -2.80 -7.75 -4.11
C PRO A 98 -2.97 -6.46 -4.94
N SER A 99 -3.64 -5.44 -4.41
CA SER A 99 -3.81 -4.15 -5.09
C SER A 99 -2.51 -3.46 -5.45
N ILE A 100 -1.47 -3.58 -4.62
CA ILE A 100 -0.15 -3.00 -4.92
C ILE A 100 0.57 -3.82 -5.97
N LYS A 101 0.46 -5.15 -5.91
CA LYS A 101 0.99 -6.02 -6.96
C LYS A 101 0.33 -5.73 -8.31
N PHE A 102 -0.98 -5.50 -8.32
CA PHE A 102 -1.74 -5.09 -9.49
C PHE A 102 -1.20 -3.78 -10.09
N VAL A 103 -0.99 -2.74 -9.26
CA VAL A 103 -0.39 -1.48 -9.74
C VAL A 103 1.00 -1.70 -10.33
N GLN A 104 1.84 -2.54 -9.71
CA GLN A 104 3.14 -2.88 -10.27
C GLN A 104 3.05 -3.54 -11.65
N CYS A 105 2.16 -4.53 -11.82
CA CYS A 105 1.93 -5.21 -13.09
C CYS A 105 1.47 -4.22 -14.17
N GLN A 106 0.53 -3.34 -13.82
CA GLN A 106 0.02 -2.30 -14.72
C GLN A 106 1.11 -1.30 -15.11
N THR A 107 1.96 -0.87 -14.18
CA THR A 107 3.10 0.01 -14.47
C THR A 107 4.09 -0.66 -15.42
N VAL A 108 4.41 -1.96 -15.24
CA VAL A 108 5.30 -2.68 -16.17
C VAL A 108 4.68 -2.78 -17.56
N ALA A 109 3.41 -3.18 -17.66
CA ALA A 109 2.71 -3.28 -18.94
C ALA A 109 2.67 -1.93 -19.68
N ARG A 110 2.33 -0.85 -18.96
CA ARG A 110 2.32 0.52 -19.48
C ARG A 110 3.70 0.95 -19.97
N ASN A 111 4.74 0.73 -19.18
CA ASN A 111 6.10 1.07 -19.57
C ASN A 111 6.53 0.31 -20.82
N ALA A 112 6.22 -0.99 -20.91
CA ALA A 112 6.54 -1.80 -22.09
C ALA A 112 5.88 -1.25 -23.37
N LEU A 113 4.61 -0.83 -23.29
CA LEU A 113 3.91 -0.19 -24.42
C LEU A 113 4.53 1.17 -24.78
N LYS A 114 4.86 1.98 -23.77
CA LYS A 114 5.43 3.33 -23.94
C LYS A 114 6.82 3.31 -24.58
N THR A 115 7.67 2.35 -24.20
CA THR A 115 9.05 2.21 -24.68
C THR A 115 9.18 1.26 -25.86
N SER A 116 8.07 0.74 -26.41
CA SER A 116 8.10 -0.15 -27.56
C SER A 116 8.73 0.55 -28.78
N PRO A 117 9.62 -0.13 -29.54
CA PRO A 117 10.15 0.40 -30.79
C PRO A 117 9.08 0.41 -31.91
N ASN A 118 8.04 -0.42 -31.81
CA ASN A 118 6.99 -0.49 -32.82
C ASN A 118 5.98 0.66 -32.63
N HIS A 119 5.85 1.50 -33.66
CA HIS A 119 4.96 2.65 -33.68
C HIS A 119 3.49 2.30 -33.42
N SER A 120 2.97 1.20 -33.99
CA SER A 120 1.58 0.78 -33.80
C SER A 120 1.27 0.44 -32.34
N ILE A 121 2.22 -0.18 -31.63
CA ILE A 121 2.09 -0.49 -30.19
C ILE A 121 2.15 0.80 -29.36
N LYS A 122 3.01 1.74 -29.75
CA LYS A 122 3.12 3.04 -29.08
C LYS A 122 1.86 3.90 -29.27
N ASP A 123 1.19 3.78 -30.42
CA ASP A 123 -0.08 4.46 -30.68
C ASP A 123 -1.22 3.84 -29.86
N LEU A 124 -1.19 2.54 -29.58
CA LEU A 124 -2.09 1.91 -28.60
C LEU A 124 -1.90 2.51 -27.19
N TRP A 125 -0.66 2.80 -26.79
CA TRP A 125 -0.42 3.51 -25.52
C TRP A 125 -1.04 4.92 -25.55
N LYS A 126 -0.79 5.72 -26.60
CA LYS A 126 -1.35 7.08 -26.72
C LYS A 126 -2.88 7.09 -26.64
N THR A 127 -3.54 6.24 -27.43
CA THR A 127 -5.01 6.13 -27.47
C THR A 127 -5.60 5.69 -26.13
N THR A 128 -4.92 4.78 -25.41
CA THR A 128 -5.38 4.38 -24.07
C THR A 128 -5.08 5.42 -23.00
N THR A 129 -4.05 6.27 -23.15
CA THR A 129 -3.73 7.35 -22.20
C THR A 129 -4.73 8.50 -22.25
N GLU A 130 -5.39 8.75 -23.38
CA GLU A 130 -6.44 9.77 -23.49
C GLU A 130 -7.65 9.48 -22.59
N SER A 131 -7.85 8.21 -22.20
CA SER A 131 -8.87 7.85 -21.23
C SER A 131 -8.46 8.33 -19.81
N LYS A 132 -9.25 9.25 -19.24
CA LYS A 132 -9.01 9.88 -17.90
C LYS A 132 -8.89 8.89 -16.73
N ASN A 133 -9.12 7.60 -16.94
CA ASN A 133 -9.26 6.61 -15.87
C ASN A 133 -7.95 5.87 -15.54
N ILE A 134 -6.86 6.08 -16.30
CA ILE A 134 -5.64 5.27 -16.12
C ILE A 134 -4.52 6.09 -15.47
N GLN A 135 -4.40 5.97 -14.14
CA GLN A 135 -3.44 6.72 -13.31
C GLN A 135 -2.04 6.09 -13.23
N TYR A 136 -1.74 5.02 -13.97
CA TYR A 136 -0.51 4.25 -13.76
C TYR A 136 0.74 4.88 -14.39
N ASP A 137 0.58 5.82 -15.32
CA ASP A 137 1.68 6.56 -15.95
C ASP A 137 2.38 7.54 -14.98
N VAL A 138 1.80 7.76 -13.79
CA VAL A 138 2.42 8.54 -12.69
C VAL A 138 3.71 7.87 -12.21
N TYR A 139 3.82 6.55 -12.32
CA TYR A 139 4.96 5.80 -11.81
C TYR A 139 5.96 5.50 -12.92
N THR A 140 7.21 5.89 -12.72
CA THR A 140 8.31 5.58 -13.63
C THR A 140 8.76 4.13 -13.52
N SER A 141 8.68 3.56 -12.31
CA SER A 141 9.19 2.22 -12.02
C SER A 141 8.38 1.50 -10.93
N THR A 142 8.50 0.17 -10.89
CA THR A 142 7.89 -0.65 -9.83
C THR A 142 8.46 -0.35 -8.44
N LYS A 143 9.72 0.11 -8.37
CA LYS A 143 10.36 0.54 -7.11
C LYS A 143 9.68 1.79 -6.56
N GLU A 144 9.29 2.72 -7.43
CA GLU A 144 8.57 3.94 -7.05
C GLU A 144 7.16 3.61 -6.51
N VAL A 145 6.45 2.67 -7.14
CA VAL A 145 5.17 2.16 -6.64
C VAL A 145 5.31 1.62 -5.21
N LEU A 146 6.34 0.81 -4.96
CA LEU A 146 6.58 0.26 -3.61
C LEU A 146 6.97 1.36 -2.62
N LYS A 147 7.85 2.30 -3.01
CA LYS A 147 8.27 3.40 -2.15
C LYS A 147 7.08 4.26 -1.73
N THR A 148 6.27 4.69 -2.69
CA THR A 148 5.08 5.52 -2.44
C THR A 148 4.05 4.79 -1.57
N PHE A 149 3.85 3.49 -1.80
CA PHE A 149 2.99 2.68 -0.94
C PHE A 149 3.52 2.60 0.50
N THR A 150 4.80 2.24 0.68
CA THR A 150 5.41 2.08 2.01
C THR A 150 5.38 3.41 2.77
N SER A 151 5.77 4.53 2.15
CA SER A 151 5.66 5.86 2.78
C SER A 151 4.22 6.17 3.18
N GLY A 152 3.23 5.86 2.34
CA GLY A 152 1.83 6.04 2.71
C GLY A 152 1.35 5.16 3.87
N GLN A 153 1.93 3.98 4.08
CA GLN A 153 1.65 3.16 5.27
C GLN A 153 2.33 3.71 6.52
N GLU A 154 3.54 4.26 6.39
CA GLU A 154 4.26 4.93 7.47
C GLU A 154 3.49 6.16 7.95
N ASP A 155 3.02 7.00 7.04
CA ASP A 155 2.23 8.19 7.38
C ASP A 155 0.94 7.80 8.11
N LYS A 156 0.25 6.75 7.64
CA LYS A 156 -0.96 6.23 8.30
C LYS A 156 -0.66 5.73 9.72
N LEU A 157 0.44 5.00 9.89
CA LEU A 157 0.84 4.50 11.20
C LEU A 157 1.22 5.65 12.13
N GLN A 158 2.02 6.60 11.66
CA GLN A 158 2.43 7.77 12.41
C GLN A 158 1.21 8.58 12.88
N ASN A 159 0.25 8.82 11.97
CA ASN A 159 -1.00 9.49 12.32
C ASN A 159 -1.80 8.72 13.38
N HIS A 160 -1.88 7.39 13.27
CA HIS A 160 -2.55 6.55 14.25
C HIS A 160 -1.87 6.64 15.63
N LEU A 161 -0.54 6.59 15.67
CA LEU A 161 0.25 6.70 16.90
C LEU A 161 0.15 8.09 17.54
N ILE A 162 0.13 9.16 16.73
CA ILE A 162 -0.07 10.53 17.23
C ILE A 162 -1.46 10.67 17.85
N LEU A 163 -2.50 10.15 17.19
CA LEU A 163 -3.86 10.18 17.71
C LEU A 163 -3.98 9.41 19.02
N GLN A 164 -3.40 8.21 19.10
CA GLN A 164 -3.36 7.42 20.35
C GLN A 164 -2.54 8.11 21.45
N GLY A 165 -1.35 8.61 21.13
CA GLY A 165 -0.49 9.32 22.09
C GLY A 165 -1.16 10.58 22.64
N SER A 166 -1.83 11.34 21.79
CA SER A 166 -2.60 12.52 22.20
C SER A 166 -3.75 12.13 23.15
N PHE A 167 -4.42 11.01 22.89
CA PHE A 167 -5.46 10.46 23.76
C PHE A 167 -4.91 10.12 25.16
N PHE A 168 -3.79 9.40 25.25
CA PHE A 168 -3.15 9.08 26.54
C PHE A 168 -2.61 10.32 27.25
N SER A 169 -2.08 11.31 26.52
CA SER A 169 -1.62 12.57 27.11
C SER A 169 -2.76 13.37 27.76
N LYS A 170 -3.96 13.29 27.19
CA LYS A 170 -5.19 13.92 27.72
C LYS A 170 -5.71 13.14 28.92
N TYR A 171 -5.69 11.81 28.84
CA TYR A 171 -6.11 10.94 29.95
C TYR A 171 -5.20 11.11 31.18
N LYS A 172 -3.87 11.11 30.98
CA LYS A 172 -2.90 11.30 32.07
C LYS A 172 -3.09 12.64 32.76
N ARG A 173 -3.28 13.73 32.00
CA ARG A 173 -3.58 15.05 32.57
C ARG A 173 -4.85 15.04 33.43
N ASN A 174 -5.91 14.39 32.97
CA ASN A 174 -7.17 14.32 33.72
C ASN A 174 -7.07 13.44 34.97
N HIS A 175 -6.36 12.32 34.87
CA HIS A 175 -6.14 11.40 35.99
C HIS A 175 -5.27 12.05 37.09
N ASP A 176 -4.19 12.73 36.71
CA ASP A 176 -3.32 13.44 37.66
C ASP A 176 -4.06 14.61 38.33
N LEU A 177 -4.92 15.33 37.59
CA LEU A 177 -5.79 16.37 38.15
C LEU A 177 -6.78 15.80 39.18
N ASN A 178 -7.48 14.71 38.84
CA ASN A 178 -8.45 14.10 39.74
C ASN A 178 -7.79 13.56 41.01
N ASN A 179 -6.64 12.90 40.89
CA ASN A 179 -5.89 12.43 42.06
C ASN A 179 -5.38 13.59 42.93
N THR A 180 -4.97 14.70 42.32
CA THR A 180 -4.58 15.90 43.06
C THR A 180 -5.77 16.52 43.79
N ILE A 181 -6.96 16.56 43.16
CA ILE A 181 -8.19 17.07 43.78
C ILE A 181 -8.59 16.19 44.97
N VAL A 182 -8.65 14.87 44.80
CA VAL A 182 -9.00 13.93 45.89
C VAL A 182 -8.01 14.04 47.05
N TRP A 183 -6.72 14.16 46.76
CA TRP A 183 -5.70 14.37 47.79
C TRP A 183 -5.90 15.68 48.55
N LEU A 184 -6.21 16.78 47.85
CA LEU A 184 -6.50 18.08 48.47
C LEU A 184 -7.77 18.05 49.32
N GLU A 185 -8.84 17.39 48.86
CA GLU A 185 -10.10 17.25 49.60
C GLU A 185 -9.90 16.44 50.89
N ASN A 186 -9.16 15.32 50.82
CA ASN A 186 -8.84 14.53 52.01
C ASN A 186 -7.97 15.31 53.00
N LYS A 187 -7.05 16.14 52.50
CA LYS A 187 -6.21 16.98 53.35
C LYS A 187 -7.02 18.09 54.02
N LEU A 188 -7.95 18.73 53.31
CA LEU A 188 -8.88 19.73 53.87
C LEU A 188 -9.74 19.13 55.00
N LYS A 189 -10.33 17.95 54.78
CA LYS A 189 -11.10 17.22 55.80
C LYS A 189 -10.26 16.88 57.05
N SER A 190 -8.97 16.59 56.88
CA SER A 190 -8.07 16.34 58.02
C SER A 190 -7.73 17.60 58.82
N THR A 191 -7.69 18.77 58.17
CA THR A 191 -7.36 20.05 58.82
C THR A 191 -8.54 20.71 59.53
N GLU A 192 -9.78 20.43 59.14
CA GLU A 192 -10.98 20.91 59.87
C GLU A 192 -11.09 20.33 61.30
N ALA A 193 -10.31 19.28 61.61
CA ALA A 193 -10.20 18.73 62.97
C ALA A 193 -9.28 19.57 63.89
N SER A 194 -8.57 20.57 63.34
CA SER A 194 -7.71 21.50 64.08
C SER A 194 -8.14 22.93 63.75
N ASN A 195 -8.53 23.74 64.75
CA ASN A 195 -9.07 25.11 64.60
C ASN A 195 -8.05 26.16 64.07
N GLU A 196 -7.26 25.83 63.04
CA GLU A 196 -6.32 26.76 62.41
C GLU A 196 -6.91 27.36 61.13
N SER A 197 -6.62 28.65 60.93
CA SER A 197 -7.28 29.58 60.01
C SER A 197 -7.43 29.07 58.57
N LEU A 198 -8.68 28.78 58.19
CA LEU A 198 -9.11 28.41 56.83
C LEU A 198 -8.65 29.39 55.74
N SER A 199 -8.38 30.66 56.08
CA SER A 199 -8.01 31.71 55.12
C SER A 199 -6.62 31.50 54.51
N GLU A 200 -5.68 30.93 55.26
CA GLU A 200 -4.30 30.73 54.79
C GLU A 200 -4.21 29.57 53.79
N THR A 201 -5.01 28.52 54.00
CA THR A 201 -5.08 27.36 53.11
C THR A 201 -5.72 27.71 51.77
N ILE A 202 -6.78 28.53 51.76
CA ILE A 202 -7.43 28.99 50.52
C ILE A 202 -6.48 29.85 49.68
N MET A 203 -5.68 30.71 50.32
CA MET A 203 -4.66 31.52 49.63
C MET A 203 -3.61 30.64 48.95
N ARG A 204 -3.10 29.59 49.62
CA ARG A 204 -2.11 28.67 49.05
C ARG A 204 -2.64 27.88 47.85
N ILE A 205 -3.91 27.46 47.88
CA ILE A 205 -4.54 26.74 46.75
C ILE A 205 -4.65 27.64 45.51
N ASN A 206 -5.03 28.91 45.69
CA ASN A 206 -5.15 29.86 44.57
C ASN A 206 -3.77 30.21 43.96
N SER A 207 -2.71 30.26 44.76
CA SER A 207 -1.34 30.46 44.25
C SER A 207 -0.86 29.31 43.37
N VAL A 208 -1.19 28.06 43.72
CA VAL A 208 -0.80 26.88 42.93
C VAL A 208 -1.56 26.81 41.59
N LYS A 209 -2.85 27.21 41.55
CA LYS A 209 -3.60 27.33 40.29
C LYS A 209 -3.00 28.38 39.35
N LEU A 210 -2.49 29.49 39.90
CA LEU A 210 -1.88 30.57 39.11
C LEU A 210 -0.48 30.23 38.56
N LEU A 211 0.28 29.37 39.24
CA LEU A 211 1.61 28.93 38.79
C LEU A 211 1.52 27.90 37.65
N LYS A 212 0.52 27.01 37.68
CA LYS A 212 0.35 25.98 36.62
C LYS A 212 -0.15 26.54 35.29
N SER A 213 -0.87 27.67 35.26
CA SER A 213 -1.29 28.31 34.01
C SER A 213 -0.13 28.95 33.23
N LYS A 214 0.99 29.25 33.91
CA LYS A 214 2.19 29.86 33.29
C LYS A 214 3.21 28.85 32.75
N GLN A 215 3.14 27.57 33.13
CA GLN A 215 4.12 26.54 32.73
C GLN A 215 3.71 25.66 31.54
N CYS A 216 2.52 25.84 30.95
CA CYS A 216 2.11 25.12 29.74
C CYS A 216 2.62 25.75 28.42
N GLY A 217 3.74 26.47 28.47
CA GLY A 217 4.48 26.91 27.28
C GLY A 217 5.43 25.82 26.80
N ILE A 218 4.97 25.03 25.83
CA ILE A 218 5.73 24.44 24.71
C ILE A 218 7.15 23.92 25.03
N LEU A 219 7.31 22.60 25.10
CA LEU A 219 8.61 21.93 24.90
C LEU A 219 8.56 21.05 23.64
N PRO A 220 9.53 21.19 22.71
CA PRO A 220 9.64 20.35 21.52
C PRO A 220 10.39 19.07 21.89
N PHE A 221 9.64 17.98 22.11
CA PHE A 221 10.21 16.64 22.21
C PHE A 221 9.87 15.89 20.93
N LEU A 222 10.77 15.94 19.94
CA LEU A 222 10.98 14.96 18.86
C LEU A 222 11.94 15.55 17.81
N ASN A 223 13.24 15.45 18.08
CA ASN A 223 14.28 15.49 17.05
C ASN A 223 15.50 14.73 17.58
N ARG A 224 15.42 13.40 17.58
CA ARG A 224 16.59 12.56 17.85
C ARG A 224 16.49 11.19 17.17
N THR A 225 16.46 11.20 15.84
CA THR A 225 16.82 10.03 15.02
C THR A 225 17.33 10.51 13.65
N LYS A 226 18.58 10.98 13.62
CA LYS A 226 19.38 11.13 12.40
C LYS A 226 20.83 10.78 12.75
N GLU A 227 21.09 9.51 13.00
CA GLU A 227 22.43 8.91 13.02
C GLU A 227 22.23 7.42 13.26
N CYS A 228 22.10 6.65 12.17
CA CYS A 228 22.31 5.19 12.08
C CYS A 228 21.84 4.73 10.69
N ASP A 229 22.47 5.25 9.62
CA ASP A 229 22.36 4.66 8.27
C ASP A 229 23.76 4.64 7.66
N GLN A 230 24.64 3.81 8.24
CA GLN A 230 25.95 3.53 7.64
C GLN A 230 26.55 2.22 8.17
N ILE A 231 25.80 1.11 8.15
CA ILE A 231 26.37 -0.22 8.38
C ILE A 231 25.71 -1.25 7.44
N ASN A 232 26.53 -1.81 6.55
CA ASN A 232 26.48 -3.11 5.86
C ASN A 232 25.41 -3.36 4.77
N ASN A 233 25.77 -2.98 3.53
CA ASN A 233 25.44 -3.77 2.35
C ASN A 233 26.59 -4.75 2.09
N ASP A 234 26.61 -5.87 2.82
CA ASP A 234 27.43 -7.01 2.41
C ASP A 234 26.74 -7.73 1.25
N ARG A 235 27.40 -7.53 0.12
CA ARG A 235 27.21 -8.06 -1.21
C ARG A 235 27.36 -9.59 -1.16
N ILE A 236 26.24 -10.31 -1.27
CA ILE A 236 26.27 -11.72 -1.67
C ILE A 236 26.49 -11.74 -3.17
N GLU A 237 27.76 -11.87 -3.58
CA GLU A 237 28.12 -12.24 -4.93
C GLU A 237 27.72 -13.69 -5.16
N VAL A 238 26.71 -13.90 -6.00
CA VAL A 238 26.45 -15.22 -6.58
C VAL A 238 27.44 -15.35 -7.73
N GLU A 239 28.56 -16.02 -7.45
CA GLU A 239 29.47 -16.53 -8.47
C GLU A 239 28.66 -17.39 -9.45
N SER A 240 28.52 -16.89 -10.67
CA SER A 240 28.02 -17.69 -11.80
C SER A 240 29.22 -18.45 -12.39
N PRO A 241 29.10 -19.76 -12.67
CA PRO A 241 30.20 -20.52 -13.22
C PRO A 241 30.48 -20.05 -14.66
N VAL A 242 31.75 -19.71 -14.87
CA VAL A 242 32.38 -19.47 -16.16
C VAL A 242 32.32 -20.77 -16.97
N HIS A 243 31.53 -20.78 -18.05
CA HIS A 243 31.74 -21.71 -19.15
C HIS A 243 32.21 -20.95 -20.38
N ASP A 244 33.50 -21.12 -20.61
CA ASP A 244 34.25 -20.71 -21.78
C ASP A 244 33.84 -21.50 -23.03
N ASN A 245 33.85 -20.77 -24.15
CA ASN A 245 34.23 -21.20 -25.49
C ASN A 245 33.36 -22.21 -26.24
N THR A 246 32.52 -21.72 -27.16
CA THR A 246 32.54 -22.27 -28.53
C THR A 246 32.06 -21.27 -29.60
N LYS A 247 33.04 -20.74 -30.34
CA LYS A 247 33.08 -20.54 -31.80
C LYS A 247 31.99 -19.70 -32.49
N ASP A 248 32.44 -18.51 -32.89
CA ASP A 248 32.23 -17.85 -34.17
C ASP A 248 31.55 -18.69 -35.27
N VAL A 249 30.34 -18.26 -35.65
CA VAL A 249 29.87 -18.34 -37.04
C VAL A 249 29.24 -17.00 -37.40
N CYS A 250 30.05 -16.14 -38.03
CA CYS A 250 29.59 -14.97 -38.77
C CYS A 250 28.69 -15.41 -39.94
N LEU A 251 27.37 -15.31 -39.79
CA LEU A 251 26.46 -15.30 -40.92
C LEU A 251 26.36 -13.85 -41.43
N LYS A 252 26.84 -13.65 -42.64
CA LYS A 252 26.76 -12.40 -43.40
C LYS A 252 25.28 -12.02 -43.64
N PRO A 253 24.92 -10.73 -43.59
CA PRO A 253 23.63 -10.27 -44.07
C PRO A 253 23.59 -10.36 -45.60
N ASN A 254 22.60 -11.08 -46.12
CA ASN A 254 22.23 -11.05 -47.53
C ASN A 254 21.40 -9.79 -47.78
N ASP A 255 21.99 -8.85 -48.51
CA ASP A 255 21.30 -7.77 -49.19
C ASP A 255 20.37 -8.36 -50.25
N ASN A 256 19.06 -8.28 -50.05
CA ASN A 256 18.07 -8.47 -51.11
C ASN A 256 16.95 -7.42 -50.95
N LYS A 257 16.99 -6.44 -51.85
CA LYS A 257 15.92 -5.54 -52.28
C LYS A 257 16.11 -5.44 -53.82
N PRO A 258 15.12 -5.09 -54.65
CA PRO A 258 13.68 -4.88 -54.44
C PRO A 258 12.82 -5.73 -55.40
N GLU A 259 11.54 -5.96 -55.08
CA GLU A 259 10.52 -6.16 -56.12
C GLU A 259 9.30 -5.30 -55.83
N ASP A 260 9.06 -4.39 -56.75
CA ASP A 260 7.84 -3.65 -56.95
C ASP A 260 6.72 -4.61 -57.36
N SER A 261 5.55 -4.50 -56.75
CA SER A 261 4.29 -4.78 -57.46
C SER A 261 3.13 -4.03 -56.82
N ASN A 262 2.59 -3.16 -57.65
CA ASN A 262 1.27 -2.57 -57.57
C ASN A 262 0.20 -3.62 -57.28
N GLU A 263 -0.80 -3.29 -56.47
CA GLU A 263 -2.19 -3.42 -56.93
C GLU A 263 -3.16 -2.61 -56.07
N GLU A 264 -3.91 -1.77 -56.78
CA GLU A 264 -5.12 -1.09 -56.35
C GLU A 264 -6.13 -2.07 -55.74
N ASN A 265 -6.84 -1.63 -54.71
CA ASN A 265 -8.27 -1.95 -54.61
C ASN A 265 -8.98 -0.88 -53.78
N GLU A 266 -9.51 0.10 -54.51
CA GLU A 266 -10.66 0.89 -54.07
C GLU A 266 -11.84 -0.05 -53.79
N ARG A 267 -12.30 -0.09 -52.54
CA ARG A 267 -13.68 -0.50 -52.24
C ARG A 267 -14.42 0.59 -51.51
N VAL A 268 -15.13 1.36 -52.32
CA VAL A 268 -16.38 2.07 -52.05
C VAL A 268 -17.17 1.38 -50.94
N SER A 269 -17.40 2.09 -49.83
CA SER A 269 -18.45 1.75 -48.86
C SER A 269 -19.45 2.90 -48.82
N GLN A 270 -20.63 2.62 -49.38
CA GLN A 270 -21.82 3.46 -49.30
C GLN A 270 -22.36 3.47 -47.85
N PRO A 271 -22.84 4.61 -47.33
CA PRO A 271 -23.61 4.63 -46.10
C PRO A 271 -25.07 4.24 -46.39
N MET A 272 -25.52 3.10 -45.84
CA MET A 272 -26.95 2.79 -45.73
C MET A 272 -27.58 3.67 -44.64
N ALA A 273 -28.47 4.57 -45.06
CA ALA A 273 -29.36 5.30 -44.19
C ALA A 273 -30.42 4.34 -43.61
N ALA A 274 -30.38 4.10 -42.30
CA ALA A 274 -31.43 3.40 -41.59
C ALA A 274 -32.58 4.38 -41.28
N ASN A 275 -33.69 4.13 -41.97
CA ASN A 275 -34.99 4.75 -41.82
C ASN A 275 -35.63 4.26 -40.50
N ILE A 276 -35.81 5.13 -39.51
CA ILE A 276 -36.62 4.84 -38.32
C ILE A 276 -38.00 5.43 -38.54
N GLN A 277 -38.95 4.59 -38.93
CA GLN A 277 -40.38 4.89 -38.86
C GLN A 277 -40.80 4.90 -37.39
N ALA A 278 -41.24 6.07 -36.93
CA ALA A 278 -42.10 6.19 -35.77
C ALA A 278 -43.54 5.93 -36.22
N SER A 279 -44.14 4.87 -35.69
CA SER A 279 -45.58 4.65 -35.73
C SER A 279 -46.09 4.43 -34.31
N HIS A 280 -47.02 5.31 -33.94
CA HIS A 280 -47.90 5.26 -32.78
C HIS A 280 -48.61 3.91 -32.65
N GLU A 281 -48.76 3.41 -31.42
CA GLU A 281 -50.03 3.37 -30.64
C GLU A 281 -49.78 2.81 -29.23
#